data_AF-A0A9Q0P4D1-F1
#
_entry.id   AF-A0A9Q0P4D1-F1
#
_cell.length_a   1.000
_cell.length_b   1.000
_cell.length_c   1.000
_cell.angle_alpha   90.00
_cell.angle_beta   90.00
_cell.angle_gamma   90.00
#
_symmetry.space_group_name_H-M   'P 1'
#
loop_
_entity.id
_entity.type
_entity.pdbx_description
1 polymer ?
#
loop_
_entity_poly.entity_id
_entity_poly.type
_entity_poly.pdbx_seq_one_letter_code
_entity_poly.pdbx_strand_id
1 'polypeptide(L)'
;MEAAMGLMRRIHPKQSETALSALLSLLPHHSSDLLSQVDQPLQVLCDLESGKEYILCEYNRDADSYRSPWSNKYYPPLEDALYPSSELRKLEVEANEVFSIYRDQYYEGGISSVYMWEDDNEGFVACFLIKKDGSKTGQGRRGHLQEGAWDAIHVIEVGPEEESIAHYCLTSTIMLSLTTNDESSGTFSLSGSIRRQMNMDLSVADGHLCNMGRMIEEMEGKLRNSLDQVYFGKTKEMVCTLRPPSEVVLRLPTADMP
;
A
#
# COMPACT_ATOMS: atom_id res chain seq x y z
N MET A 1 -13.74 -11.36 -15.33
CA MET A 1 -13.02 -10.34 -14.54
C MET A 1 -13.80 -9.87 -13.32
N GLU A 2 -14.99 -9.28 -13.47
CA GLU A 2 -15.76 -8.71 -12.35
C GLU A 2 -16.00 -9.68 -11.18
N ALA A 3 -16.36 -10.94 -11.47
CA ALA A 3 -16.55 -11.96 -10.45
C ALA A 3 -15.25 -12.31 -9.68
N ALA A 4 -14.11 -12.33 -10.37
CA ALA A 4 -12.80 -12.58 -9.74
C ALA A 4 -12.42 -11.43 -8.80
N MET A 5 -12.61 -10.18 -9.24
CA MET A 5 -12.42 -9.00 -8.38
C MET A 5 -13.43 -8.95 -7.22
N GLY A 6 -14.65 -9.41 -7.46
CA GLY A 6 -15.66 -9.61 -6.41
C GLY A 6 -15.22 -10.62 -5.35
N LEU A 7 -14.59 -11.72 -5.77
CA LEU A 7 -14.05 -12.75 -4.89
C LEU A 7 -12.87 -12.23 -4.06
N MET A 8 -11.90 -11.57 -4.69
CA MET A 8 -10.73 -11.02 -4.01
C MET A 8 -11.11 -9.97 -2.94
N ARG A 9 -12.20 -9.22 -3.14
CA ARG A 9 -12.74 -8.29 -2.14
C ARG A 9 -13.44 -8.96 -0.95
N ARG A 10 -13.75 -10.26 -1.03
CA ARG A 10 -14.51 -11.01 -0.02
C ARG A 10 -13.69 -12.08 0.69
N ILE A 11 -12.63 -12.56 0.06
CA ILE A 11 -11.71 -13.51 0.68
C ILE A 11 -10.98 -12.85 1.85
N HIS A 12 -10.68 -13.65 2.87
CA HIS A 12 -9.92 -13.18 4.02
C HIS A 12 -8.54 -12.67 3.56
N PRO A 13 -8.10 -11.46 3.93
CA PRO A 13 -6.86 -10.86 3.42
C PRO A 13 -5.61 -11.73 3.62
N LYS A 14 -5.53 -12.50 4.71
CA LYS A 14 -4.42 -13.46 4.94
C LYS A 14 -4.35 -14.63 3.93
N GLN A 15 -5.40 -14.84 3.13
CA GLN A 15 -5.47 -15.88 2.10
C GLN A 15 -5.46 -15.30 0.68
N SER A 16 -5.22 -13.99 0.53
CA SER A 16 -5.26 -13.31 -0.77
C SER A 16 -4.25 -13.88 -1.76
N GLU A 17 -3.03 -14.19 -1.32
CA GLU A 17 -1.99 -14.77 -2.20
C GLU A 17 -2.39 -16.13 -2.74
N THR A 18 -2.87 -17.03 -1.87
CA THR A 18 -3.34 -18.37 -2.27
C THR A 18 -4.54 -18.26 -3.20
N ALA A 19 -5.47 -17.35 -2.91
CA ALA A 19 -6.64 -17.11 -3.75
C ALA A 19 -6.26 -16.56 -5.12
N LEU A 20 -5.31 -15.63 -5.20
CA LEU A 20 -4.83 -15.09 -6.46
C LEU A 20 -4.12 -16.19 -7.27
N SER A 21 -3.24 -16.98 -6.65
CA SER A 21 -2.59 -18.11 -7.32
C SER A 21 -3.59 -19.12 -7.91
N ALA A 22 -4.66 -19.43 -7.17
CA ALA A 22 -5.74 -20.27 -7.67
C ALA A 22 -6.49 -19.62 -8.83
N LEU A 23 -6.78 -18.31 -8.76
CA LEU A 23 -7.43 -17.57 -9.84
C LEU A 23 -6.56 -17.50 -11.11
N LEU A 24 -5.26 -17.30 -10.97
CA LEU A 24 -4.31 -17.32 -12.11
C LEU A 24 -4.28 -18.70 -12.78
N SER A 25 -4.36 -19.77 -11.98
CA SER A 25 -4.44 -21.14 -12.51
C SER A 25 -5.77 -21.43 -13.22
N LEU A 26 -6.87 -20.84 -12.75
CA LEU A 26 -8.21 -21.01 -13.31
C LEU A 26 -8.46 -20.14 -14.55
N LEU A 27 -7.87 -18.94 -14.58
CA LEU A 27 -8.10 -17.91 -15.60
C LEU A 27 -6.75 -17.41 -16.16
N PRO A 28 -5.95 -18.29 -16.81
CA PRO A 28 -4.61 -17.94 -17.27
C PRO A 28 -4.60 -16.77 -18.26
N HIS A 29 -5.66 -16.63 -19.07
CA HIS A 29 -5.82 -15.54 -20.04
C HIS A 29 -6.02 -14.15 -19.40
N HIS A 30 -6.37 -14.07 -18.12
CA HIS A 30 -6.55 -12.82 -17.38
C HIS A 30 -5.44 -12.58 -16.36
N SER A 31 -4.33 -13.31 -16.45
CA SER A 31 -3.26 -13.24 -15.44
C SER A 31 -2.69 -11.84 -15.29
N SER A 32 -2.42 -11.17 -16.41
CA SER A 32 -1.89 -9.80 -16.43
C SER A 32 -2.85 -8.81 -15.78
N ASP A 33 -4.15 -8.87 -16.14
CA ASP A 33 -5.17 -7.98 -15.59
C ASP A 33 -5.40 -8.21 -14.09
N LEU A 34 -5.29 -9.47 -13.64
CA LEU A 34 -5.50 -9.84 -12.24
C LEU A 34 -4.33 -9.38 -11.36
N LEU A 35 -3.10 -9.53 -11.85
CA LEU A 35 -1.91 -9.08 -11.13
C LEU A 35 -1.90 -7.56 -10.98
N SER A 36 -2.30 -6.83 -12.03
CA SER A 36 -2.33 -5.35 -12.02
C SER A 36 -3.44 -4.73 -11.17
N GLN A 37 -4.51 -5.47 -10.91
CA GLN A 37 -5.65 -4.97 -10.14
C GLN A 37 -5.67 -5.43 -8.68
N VAL A 38 -4.90 -6.45 -8.32
CA VAL A 38 -4.93 -7.07 -6.99
C VAL A 38 -3.61 -6.82 -6.27
N ASP A 39 -3.63 -5.85 -5.35
CA ASP A 39 -2.49 -5.59 -4.47
C ASP A 39 -2.23 -6.79 -3.54
N GLN A 40 -0.96 -7.17 -3.44
CA GLN A 40 -0.48 -8.21 -2.53
C GLN A 40 0.36 -7.60 -1.41
N PRO A 41 0.44 -8.25 -0.23
CA PRO A 41 1.38 -7.85 0.80
C PRO A 41 2.80 -7.70 0.25
N LEU A 42 3.45 -6.59 0.60
CA LEU A 42 4.73 -6.23 -0.01
C LEU A 42 5.85 -7.16 0.48
N GLN A 43 6.65 -7.68 -0.45
CA GLN A 43 7.84 -8.49 -0.13
C GLN A 43 9.11 -7.64 -0.20
N VAL A 44 10.21 -8.14 0.37
CA VAL A 44 11.47 -7.41 0.48
C VAL A 44 12.62 -8.30 0.02
N LEU A 45 13.55 -7.73 -0.75
CA LEU A 45 14.86 -8.30 -1.03
C LEU A 45 15.96 -7.34 -0.57
N CYS A 46 17.18 -7.87 -0.46
CA CYS A 46 18.37 -7.08 -0.21
C CYS A 46 19.20 -7.01 -1.50
N ASP A 47 19.55 -5.79 -1.89
CA ASP A 47 20.48 -5.56 -2.99
C ASP A 47 21.89 -5.86 -2.53
N LEU A 48 22.52 -6.86 -3.13
CA LEU A 48 23.83 -7.36 -2.75
C LEU A 48 24.96 -6.35 -3.00
N GLU A 49 24.78 -5.39 -3.92
CA GLU A 49 25.82 -4.39 -4.24
C GLU A 49 25.77 -3.20 -3.29
N SER A 50 24.58 -2.72 -2.98
CA SER A 50 24.40 -1.57 -2.09
C SER A 50 24.25 -1.96 -0.62
N GLY A 51 23.92 -3.23 -0.33
CA GLY A 51 23.58 -3.73 1.00
C GLY A 51 22.26 -3.20 1.55
N LYS A 52 21.42 -2.58 0.70
CA LYS A 52 20.16 -1.95 1.10
C LYS A 52 18.97 -2.84 0.74
N GLU A 53 17.98 -2.86 1.63
CA GLU A 53 16.70 -3.53 1.38
C GLU A 53 15.85 -2.73 0.37
N TYR A 54 15.06 -3.42 -0.44
CA TYR A 54 14.10 -2.83 -1.37
C TYR A 54 12.84 -3.67 -1.48
N ILE A 55 11.73 -3.02 -1.86
CA ILE A 55 10.40 -3.62 -1.89
C ILE A 55 10.12 -4.20 -3.27
N LEU A 56 9.56 -5.41 -3.31
CA LEU A 56 9.12 -6.04 -4.55
C LEU A 56 7.67 -5.69 -4.86
N CYS A 57 7.40 -5.33 -6.11
CA CYS A 57 6.07 -5.18 -6.65
C CYS A 57 6.06 -5.59 -8.13
N GLU A 58 4.91 -5.51 -8.79
CA GLU A 58 4.82 -5.74 -10.23
C GLU A 58 5.59 -4.70 -11.06
N TYR A 59 5.68 -3.46 -10.57
CA TYR A 59 6.27 -2.34 -11.32
C TYR A 59 7.79 -2.36 -11.41
N ASN A 60 8.47 -3.18 -10.60
CA ASN A 60 9.90 -3.43 -10.72
C ASN A 60 10.22 -4.87 -11.14
N ARG A 61 9.21 -5.62 -11.60
CA ARG A 61 9.35 -7.02 -12.01
C ARG A 61 9.48 -7.12 -13.52
N ASP A 62 10.44 -7.93 -13.96
CA ASP A 62 10.55 -8.41 -15.33
C ASP A 62 10.76 -9.93 -15.30
N ALA A 63 9.89 -10.68 -15.96
CA ALA A 63 9.74 -12.13 -15.81
C ALA A 63 9.69 -12.56 -14.33
N ASP A 64 10.74 -13.22 -13.82
CA ASP A 64 10.85 -13.63 -12.41
C ASP A 64 11.96 -12.88 -11.65
N SER A 65 12.40 -11.75 -12.20
CA SER A 65 13.48 -10.93 -11.63
C SER A 65 12.96 -9.56 -11.23
N TYR A 66 13.61 -8.96 -10.23
CA TYR A 66 13.19 -7.67 -9.67
C TYR A 66 14.33 -6.67 -9.68
N ARG A 67 14.07 -5.46 -10.19
CA ARG A 67 15.04 -4.36 -10.26
C ARG A 67 15.22 -3.70 -8.89
N SER A 68 16.46 -3.62 -8.42
CA SER A 68 16.82 -2.81 -7.26
C SER A 68 16.76 -1.32 -7.61
N PRO A 69 16.11 -0.47 -6.79
CA PRO A 69 16.13 0.98 -6.97
C PRO A 69 17.51 1.59 -6.66
N TRP A 70 18.41 0.85 -6.02
CA TRP A 70 19.73 1.34 -5.60
C TRP A 70 20.80 1.07 -6.68
N SER A 71 21.03 -0.20 -7.02
CA SER A 71 22.01 -0.60 -8.04
C SER A 71 21.49 -0.52 -9.47
N ASN A 72 20.18 -0.35 -9.66
CA ASN A 72 19.49 -0.44 -10.95
C ASN A 72 19.71 -1.78 -11.66
N LYS A 73 19.87 -2.88 -10.91
CA LYS A 73 20.09 -4.23 -11.45
C LYS A 73 18.94 -5.16 -11.09
N TYR A 74 18.61 -6.05 -12.00
CA TYR A 74 17.65 -7.12 -11.75
C TYR A 74 18.29 -8.27 -10.99
N TYR A 75 17.53 -8.85 -10.08
CA TYR A 75 17.87 -10.10 -9.42
C TYR A 75 16.70 -11.10 -9.51
N PRO A 76 16.91 -12.31 -10.03
CA PRO A 76 18.13 -12.79 -10.72
C PRO A 76 18.56 -11.93 -11.93
N PRO A 77 19.81 -12.01 -12.40
CA PRO A 77 20.26 -11.23 -13.56
C PRO A 77 19.51 -11.59 -14.84
N LEU A 78 19.23 -10.59 -15.67
CA LEU A 78 18.57 -10.72 -16.96
C LEU A 78 19.41 -10.02 -18.05
N GLU A 79 19.45 -10.61 -19.25
CA GLU A 79 20.17 -10.04 -20.40
C GLU A 79 19.38 -8.90 -21.08
N ASP A 80 18.09 -9.10 -21.32
CA ASP A 80 17.21 -8.16 -22.06
C ASP A 80 16.20 -7.45 -21.15
N ALA A 81 16.66 -6.91 -20.02
CA ALA A 81 15.78 -6.25 -19.07
C ALA A 81 15.43 -4.80 -19.45
N LEU A 82 14.22 -4.38 -19.07
CA LEU A 82 13.77 -3.00 -19.23
C LEU A 82 14.30 -2.08 -18.12
N TYR A 83 14.81 -0.91 -18.51
CA TYR A 83 15.33 0.11 -17.60
C TYR A 83 14.75 1.48 -17.97
N PRO A 84 14.55 2.38 -16.98
CA PRO A 84 14.20 3.75 -17.27
C PRO A 84 15.34 4.46 -18.01
N SER A 85 14.99 5.49 -18.77
CA SER A 85 15.94 6.40 -19.43
C SER A 85 16.90 7.04 -18.43
N SER A 86 18.04 7.53 -18.91
CA SER A 86 19.05 8.14 -18.03
C SER A 86 18.53 9.38 -17.29
N GLU A 87 17.55 10.09 -17.84
CA GLU A 87 16.95 11.27 -17.20
C GLU A 87 15.98 10.84 -16.11
N LEU A 88 15.05 9.93 -16.43
CA LEU A 88 14.09 9.40 -15.46
C LEU A 88 14.79 8.64 -14.33
N ARG A 89 15.88 7.93 -14.63
CA ARG A 89 16.70 7.26 -13.60
C ARG A 89 17.32 8.23 -12.61
N LYS A 90 17.73 9.43 -13.04
CA LYS A 90 18.25 10.46 -12.10
C LYS A 90 17.14 10.92 -11.16
N LEU A 91 15.95 11.15 -11.71
CA LEU A 91 14.76 11.51 -10.93
C LEU A 91 14.36 10.40 -9.95
N GLU A 92 14.42 9.13 -10.37
CA GLU A 92 14.13 7.96 -9.53
C GLU A 92 15.11 7.86 -8.35
N VAL A 93 16.40 8.12 -8.57
CA VAL A 93 17.41 8.12 -7.49
C VAL A 93 17.13 9.24 -6.49
N GLU A 94 16.86 10.46 -6.98
CA GLU A 94 16.51 11.60 -6.13
C GLU A 94 15.20 11.34 -5.35
N ALA A 95 14.21 10.74 -6.01
CA ALA A 95 12.96 10.35 -5.36
C ALA A 95 13.20 9.35 -4.22
N ASN A 96 14.02 8.31 -4.42
CA ASN A 96 14.33 7.35 -3.38
C ASN A 96 15.01 8.01 -2.16
N GLU A 97 15.86 9.02 -2.38
CA GLU A 97 16.47 9.79 -1.29
C GLU A 97 15.44 10.62 -0.52
N VAL A 98 14.63 11.43 -1.22
CA VAL A 98 13.59 12.28 -0.63
C VAL A 98 12.55 11.45 0.11
N PHE A 99 12.03 10.40 -0.52
CA PHE A 99 11.02 9.55 0.10
C PHE A 99 11.57 8.64 1.20
N SER A 100 12.88 8.38 1.26
CA SER A 100 13.51 7.80 2.45
C SER A 100 13.41 8.74 3.65
N ILE A 101 13.57 10.06 3.44
CA ILE A 101 13.39 11.05 4.51
C ILE A 101 11.92 11.10 4.95
N TYR A 102 10.99 11.10 3.98
CA TYR A 102 9.56 11.02 4.26
C TYR A 102 9.21 9.80 5.14
N ARG A 103 9.71 8.62 4.76
CA ARG A 103 9.56 7.39 5.55
C ARG A 103 10.07 7.59 6.98
N ASP A 104 11.26 8.14 7.17
CA ASP A 104 11.82 8.29 8.51
C ASP A 104 11.02 9.28 9.36
N GLN A 105 10.50 10.37 8.78
CA GLN A 105 9.67 11.36 9.47
C GLN A 105 8.30 10.82 9.89
N TYR A 106 7.64 10.05 9.01
CA TYR A 106 6.26 9.61 9.22
C TYR A 106 6.13 8.20 9.81
N TYR A 107 7.08 7.33 9.51
CA TYR A 107 7.06 5.91 9.88
C TYR A 107 8.14 5.53 10.91
N GLU A 108 9.09 6.41 11.20
CA GLU A 108 10.20 6.16 12.14
C GLU A 108 10.93 4.85 11.82
N GLY A 109 11.28 4.67 10.54
CA GLY A 109 11.91 3.48 9.97
C GLY A 109 10.96 2.65 9.09
N GLY A 110 11.30 1.37 8.89
CA GLY A 110 10.69 0.56 7.83
C GLY A 110 11.51 0.63 6.55
N ILE A 111 10.93 0.17 5.43
CA ILE A 111 11.58 0.14 4.12
C ILE A 111 10.75 0.97 3.16
N SER A 112 11.41 1.69 2.26
CA SER A 112 10.77 2.43 1.18
C SER A 112 11.49 2.15 -0.13
N SER A 113 10.76 2.21 -1.24
CA SER A 113 11.32 2.08 -2.59
C SER A 113 10.49 2.90 -3.56
N VAL A 114 11.16 3.57 -4.49
CA VAL A 114 10.52 4.28 -5.60
C VAL A 114 11.00 3.68 -6.90
N TYR A 115 10.06 3.38 -7.80
CA TYR A 115 10.32 2.94 -9.16
C TYR A 115 9.67 3.90 -10.14
N MET A 116 10.37 4.24 -11.22
CA MET A 116 9.83 5.08 -12.27
C MET A 116 10.03 4.42 -13.63
N TRP A 117 9.07 4.63 -14.53
CA TRP A 117 9.12 4.19 -15.92
C TRP A 117 8.37 5.17 -16.81
N GLU A 118 8.74 5.20 -18.08
CA GLU A 118 8.09 6.03 -19.09
C GLU A 118 6.66 5.55 -19.35
N ASP A 119 5.75 6.51 -19.56
CA ASP A 119 4.42 6.22 -20.11
C ASP A 119 4.42 6.44 -21.62
N ASP A 120 3.61 5.67 -22.35
CA ASP A 120 3.52 5.75 -23.80
C ASP A 120 3.01 7.13 -24.30
N ASN A 121 2.37 7.91 -23.43
CA ASN A 121 1.78 9.22 -23.75
C ASN A 121 2.71 10.42 -23.45
N GLU A 122 4.03 10.26 -23.62
CA GLU A 122 5.05 11.30 -23.34
C GLU A 122 5.13 11.76 -21.87
N GLY A 123 4.51 10.99 -20.96
CA GLY A 123 4.56 11.18 -19.51
C GLY A 123 5.48 10.17 -18.83
N PHE A 124 5.33 10.04 -17.51
CA PHE A 124 5.97 8.97 -16.75
C PHE A 124 5.09 8.54 -15.58
N VAL A 125 5.36 7.35 -15.07
CA VAL A 125 4.69 6.83 -13.88
C VAL A 125 5.72 6.62 -12.78
N ALA A 126 5.35 6.97 -11.55
CA ALA A 126 6.14 6.72 -10.37
C ALA A 126 5.35 5.84 -9.39
N CYS A 127 5.96 4.73 -8.96
CA CYS A 127 5.45 3.90 -7.90
C CYS A 127 6.28 4.11 -6.64
N PHE A 128 5.68 4.68 -5.60
CA PHE A 128 6.26 4.81 -4.27
C PHE A 128 5.64 3.78 -3.32
N LEU A 129 6.52 3.03 -2.65
CA LEU A 129 6.15 1.93 -1.77
C LEU A 129 6.73 2.16 -0.38
N ILE A 130 5.93 1.83 0.64
CA ILE A 130 6.38 1.80 2.04
C ILE A 130 5.95 0.47 2.66
N LYS A 131 6.88 -0.18 3.35
CA LYS A 131 6.60 -1.33 4.19
C LYS A 131 7.11 -1.07 5.61
N LYS A 132 6.21 -1.19 6.58
CA LYS A 132 6.55 -1.14 8.01
C LYS A 132 6.04 -2.40 8.71
N ASP A 133 6.98 -3.16 9.25
CA ASP A 133 6.70 -4.26 10.16
C ASP A 133 6.78 -3.74 11.61
N GLY A 134 5.62 -3.66 12.26
CA GLY A 134 5.47 -3.31 13.68
C GLY A 134 5.58 -4.51 14.62
N SER A 135 5.75 -5.73 14.11
CA SER A 135 5.86 -6.95 14.91
C SER A 135 7.22 -7.06 15.60
N LYS A 136 8.28 -6.55 14.96
CA LYS A 136 9.67 -6.60 15.46
C LYS A 136 9.96 -5.63 16.60
N THR A 137 9.17 -4.57 16.76
CA THR A 137 9.20 -3.69 17.93
C THR A 137 8.28 -4.21 19.05
N GLY A 138 8.02 -5.53 19.02
CA GLY A 138 7.27 -6.39 19.94
C GLY A 138 7.11 -5.78 21.32
N GLN A 139 5.86 -5.49 21.68
CA GLN A 139 5.57 -4.27 22.40
C GLN A 139 4.21 -3.73 21.99
N GLY A 140 4.17 -3.00 20.87
CA GLY A 140 3.17 -1.92 20.74
C GLY A 140 3.22 -1.00 21.98
N ARG A 141 2.34 -0.01 22.09
CA ARG A 141 2.31 0.81 23.33
C ARG A 141 1.78 0.05 24.56
N ARG A 142 1.24 -1.17 24.39
CA ARG A 142 0.45 -1.88 25.42
C ARG A 142 0.88 -3.33 25.71
N GLY A 143 1.87 -3.88 25.03
CA GLY A 143 2.38 -5.23 25.26
C GLY A 143 1.69 -6.38 24.51
N HIS A 144 0.55 -6.12 23.83
CA HIS A 144 -0.31 -7.18 23.30
C HIS A 144 -0.23 -7.39 21.78
N LEU A 145 0.57 -6.60 21.07
CA LEU A 145 0.72 -6.71 19.62
C LEU A 145 1.61 -7.92 19.28
N GLN A 146 1.03 -8.90 18.59
CA GLN A 146 1.80 -10.05 18.07
C GLN A 146 2.25 -9.82 16.64
N GLU A 147 1.35 -9.32 15.78
CA GLU A 147 1.66 -9.02 14.39
C GLU A 147 1.10 -7.65 14.04
N GLY A 148 1.91 -6.81 13.40
CA GLY A 148 1.49 -5.53 12.85
C GLY A 148 2.22 -5.28 11.55
N ALA A 149 1.49 -5.21 10.45
CA ALA A 149 2.05 -4.93 9.13
C ALA A 149 1.29 -3.77 8.48
N TRP A 150 2.06 -2.81 7.97
CA TRP A 150 1.57 -1.70 7.18
C TRP A 150 2.30 -1.70 5.84
N ASP A 151 1.53 -1.80 4.76
CA ASP A 151 2.02 -1.71 3.39
C ASP A 151 1.28 -0.55 2.69
N ALA A 152 2.02 0.40 2.15
CA ALA A 152 1.50 1.54 1.39
C ALA A 152 2.02 1.48 -0.05
N ILE A 153 1.12 1.64 -1.01
CA ILE A 153 1.41 1.62 -2.45
C ILE A 153 0.81 2.89 -3.05
N HIS A 154 1.65 3.72 -3.65
CA HIS A 154 1.26 4.96 -4.31
C HIS A 154 1.74 4.89 -5.76
N VAL A 155 0.80 4.82 -6.70
CA VAL A 155 1.09 4.89 -8.13
C VAL A 155 0.63 6.26 -8.63
N ILE A 156 1.56 7.04 -9.18
CA ILE A 156 1.31 8.36 -9.72
C ILE A 156 1.62 8.35 -11.20
N GLU A 157 0.59 8.58 -12.00
CA GLU A 157 0.72 8.83 -13.43
C GLU A 157 0.88 10.35 -13.63
N VAL A 158 1.96 10.75 -14.28
CA VAL A 158 2.27 12.15 -14.62
C VAL A 158 2.12 12.30 -16.12
N GLY A 159 1.13 13.09 -16.54
CA GLY A 159 0.90 13.42 -17.94
C GLY A 159 1.97 14.38 -18.50
N PRO A 160 1.93 14.65 -19.82
CA PRO A 160 2.87 15.56 -20.45
C PRO A 160 2.77 16.97 -19.87
N GLU A 161 3.90 17.68 -19.88
CA GLU A 161 3.96 19.08 -19.45
C GLU A 161 3.44 20.00 -20.56
N GLU A 162 2.33 20.68 -20.29
CA GLU A 162 1.73 21.69 -21.17
C GLU A 162 1.73 23.04 -20.44
N GLU A 163 2.37 24.06 -21.03
CA GLU A 163 2.45 25.42 -20.46
C GLU A 163 2.96 25.44 -18.99
N SER A 164 3.92 24.57 -18.64
CA SER A 164 4.46 24.40 -17.29
C SER A 164 3.46 23.91 -16.24
N ILE A 165 2.40 23.24 -16.70
CA ILE A 165 1.43 22.51 -15.89
C ILE A 165 1.48 21.04 -16.33
N ALA A 166 1.40 20.13 -15.36
CA ALA A 166 1.24 18.70 -15.64
C ALA A 166 0.01 18.17 -14.91
N HIS A 167 -0.64 17.18 -15.53
CA HIS A 167 -1.74 16.44 -14.92
C HIS A 167 -1.17 15.28 -14.10
N TYR A 168 -1.64 15.12 -12.86
CA TYR A 168 -1.22 14.05 -11.96
C TYR A 168 -2.43 13.21 -11.58
N CYS A 169 -2.34 11.90 -11.75
CA CYS A 169 -3.30 10.92 -11.26
C CYS A 169 -2.64 10.03 -10.21
N LEU A 170 -2.98 10.21 -8.93
CA LEU A 170 -2.48 9.40 -7.82
C LEU A 170 -3.52 8.35 -7.44
N THR A 171 -3.14 7.07 -7.54
CA THR A 171 -3.86 5.94 -6.95
C THR A 171 -3.07 5.41 -5.75
N SER A 172 -3.68 5.42 -4.57
CA SER A 172 -3.06 4.96 -3.33
C SER A 172 -3.84 3.81 -2.71
N THR A 173 -3.14 2.73 -2.37
CA THR A 173 -3.65 1.62 -1.57
C THR A 173 -2.85 1.52 -0.28
N ILE A 174 -3.56 1.43 0.85
CA ILE A 174 -2.95 1.05 2.14
C ILE A 174 -3.53 -0.27 2.59
N MET A 175 -2.66 -1.21 2.94
CA MET A 175 -2.99 -2.50 3.54
C MET A 175 -2.52 -2.51 4.99
N LEU A 176 -3.42 -2.88 5.90
CA LEU A 176 -3.15 -2.97 7.32
C LEU A 176 -3.52 -4.37 7.81
N SER A 177 -2.59 -5.03 8.48
CA SER A 177 -2.85 -6.25 9.25
C SER A 177 -2.40 -6.06 10.69
N LEU A 178 -3.27 -6.43 11.63
CA LEU A 178 -3.04 -6.33 13.06
C LEU A 178 -3.57 -7.60 13.73
N THR A 179 -2.70 -8.32 14.43
CA THR A 179 -3.06 -9.43 15.31
C THR A 179 -2.61 -9.09 16.72
N THR A 180 -3.55 -9.05 17.66
CA THR A 180 -3.28 -8.89 19.10
C THR A 180 -3.68 -10.16 19.82
N ASN A 181 -2.92 -10.52 20.85
CA ASN A 181 -3.26 -11.63 21.72
C ASN A 181 -3.17 -11.17 23.17
N ASP A 182 -4.28 -11.32 23.89
CA ASP A 182 -4.39 -11.01 25.30
C ASP A 182 -5.09 -12.15 26.02
N GLU A 183 -4.67 -12.45 27.26
CA GLU A 183 -5.24 -13.57 28.02
C GLU A 183 -6.72 -13.35 28.35
N SER A 184 -7.17 -12.11 28.50
CA SER A 184 -8.54 -11.77 28.89
C SER A 184 -9.50 -11.67 27.71
N SER A 185 -9.06 -11.14 26.58
CA SER A 185 -9.89 -10.98 25.37
C SER A 185 -9.66 -12.02 24.28
N GLY A 186 -8.66 -12.90 24.45
CA GLY A 186 -8.22 -13.85 23.44
C GLY A 186 -7.51 -13.18 22.26
N THR A 187 -7.40 -13.94 21.17
CA THR A 187 -6.77 -13.46 19.93
C THR A 187 -7.77 -12.66 19.10
N PHE A 188 -7.38 -11.43 18.77
CA PHE A 188 -8.11 -10.54 17.88
C PHE A 188 -7.25 -10.26 16.65
N SER A 189 -7.80 -10.51 15.46
CA SER A 189 -7.13 -10.26 14.18
C SER A 189 -8.00 -9.34 13.33
N LEU A 190 -7.39 -8.31 12.79
CA LEU A 190 -8.01 -7.35 11.89
C LEU A 190 -7.11 -7.15 10.70
N SER A 191 -7.64 -7.26 9.49
CA SER A 191 -6.86 -7.12 8.26
C SER A 191 -7.72 -6.61 7.12
N GLY A 192 -7.11 -5.89 6.20
CA GLY A 192 -7.75 -5.48 4.95
C GLY A 192 -6.98 -4.36 4.25
N SER A 193 -7.64 -3.72 3.29
CA SER A 193 -7.05 -2.66 2.49
C SER A 193 -8.06 -1.54 2.18
N ILE A 194 -7.56 -0.34 1.92
CA ILE A 194 -8.34 0.79 1.40
C ILE A 194 -7.59 1.37 0.23
N ARG A 195 -8.28 1.51 -0.91
CA ARG A 195 -7.77 2.16 -2.13
C ARG A 195 -8.53 3.47 -2.38
N ARG A 196 -7.82 4.53 -2.75
CA ARG A 196 -8.38 5.82 -3.20
C ARG A 196 -7.59 6.39 -4.36
N GLN A 197 -8.25 7.24 -5.13
CA GLN A 197 -7.66 7.95 -6.26
C GLN A 197 -7.88 9.46 -6.09
N MET A 198 -6.93 10.26 -6.56
CA MET A 198 -7.06 11.71 -6.70
C MET A 198 -6.36 12.22 -7.96
N ASN A 199 -6.93 13.26 -8.56
CA ASN A 199 -6.36 13.90 -9.75
C ASN A 199 -6.10 15.38 -9.45
N MET A 200 -5.00 15.93 -9.92
CA MET A 200 -4.64 17.35 -9.77
C MET A 200 -3.87 17.86 -10.97
N ASP A 201 -4.16 19.10 -11.38
CA ASP A 201 -3.32 19.84 -12.32
C ASP A 201 -2.42 20.79 -11.51
N LEU A 202 -1.11 20.62 -11.61
CA LEU A 202 -0.14 21.37 -10.81
C LEU A 202 0.95 21.96 -11.70
N SER A 203 1.36 23.18 -11.37
CA SER A 203 2.53 23.79 -12.01
C SER A 203 3.80 23.01 -11.66
N VAL A 204 4.67 22.84 -12.64
CA VAL A 204 5.96 22.11 -12.52
C VAL A 204 7.10 23.02 -12.04
N ALA A 205 6.81 24.28 -11.68
CA ALA A 205 7.83 25.25 -11.26
C ALA A 205 8.72 24.77 -10.09
N ASP A 206 8.15 24.05 -9.12
CA ASP A 206 8.85 23.47 -7.96
C ASP A 206 9.34 22.03 -8.20
N GLY A 207 9.19 21.51 -9.43
CA GLY A 207 9.54 20.16 -9.84
C GLY A 207 8.50 19.08 -9.50
N HIS A 208 8.53 17.97 -10.25
CA HIS A 208 7.58 16.87 -10.09
C HIS A 208 7.65 16.21 -8.70
N LEU A 209 8.84 16.08 -8.10
CA LEU A 209 9.00 15.43 -6.78
C LEU A 209 8.22 16.18 -5.68
N CYS A 210 8.25 17.52 -5.70
CA CYS A 210 7.51 18.33 -4.74
C CYS A 210 6.00 18.14 -4.90
N ASN A 211 5.50 18.13 -6.13
CA ASN A 211 4.10 17.86 -6.44
C ASN A 211 3.67 16.47 -5.97
N MET A 212 4.42 15.43 -6.34
CA MET A 212 4.15 14.05 -5.93
C MET A 212 4.18 13.86 -4.42
N GLY A 213 5.19 14.43 -3.73
CA GLY A 213 5.30 14.37 -2.28
C GLY A 213 4.09 14.96 -1.56
N ARG A 214 3.63 16.15 -1.97
CA ARG A 214 2.43 16.80 -1.41
C ARG A 214 1.17 15.97 -1.61
N MET A 215 0.99 15.40 -2.81
CA MET A 215 -0.18 14.56 -3.12
C MET A 215 -0.19 13.28 -2.29
N ILE A 216 0.96 12.62 -2.14
CA ILE A 216 1.11 11.42 -1.32
C ILE A 216 0.80 11.71 0.15
N GLU A 217 1.38 12.77 0.71
CA GLU A 217 1.19 13.18 2.09
C GLU A 217 -0.29 13.46 2.39
N GLU A 218 -0.97 14.21 1.51
CA GLU A 218 -2.39 14.50 1.66
C GLU A 218 -3.25 13.22 1.58
N MET A 219 -2.96 12.35 0.62
CA MET A 219 -3.71 11.10 0.42
C MET A 219 -3.51 10.11 1.58
N GLU A 220 -2.28 9.92 2.04
CA GLU A 220 -1.98 9.09 3.21
C GLU A 220 -2.68 9.60 4.46
N GLY A 221 -2.70 10.93 4.68
CA GLY A 221 -3.44 11.53 5.80
C GLY A 221 -4.94 11.18 5.75
N LYS A 222 -5.56 11.29 4.57
CA LYS A 222 -6.98 10.92 4.37
C LYS A 222 -7.22 9.41 4.57
N LEU A 223 -6.32 8.56 4.06
CA LEU A 223 -6.45 7.11 4.17
C LEU A 223 -6.25 6.63 5.61
N ARG A 224 -5.29 7.19 6.35
CA ARG A 224 -5.05 6.88 7.76
C ARG A 224 -6.27 7.20 8.62
N ASN A 225 -6.87 8.37 8.42
CA ASN A 225 -8.12 8.74 9.10
C ASN A 225 -9.28 7.79 8.76
N SER A 226 -9.35 7.35 7.49
CA SER A 226 -10.38 6.41 7.05
C SER A 226 -10.19 5.01 7.63
N LEU A 227 -8.94 4.54 7.72
CA LEU A 227 -8.59 3.29 8.39
C LEU A 227 -9.02 3.34 9.85
N ASP A 228 -8.68 4.39 10.59
CA ASP A 228 -9.05 4.51 12.01
C ASP A 228 -10.57 4.39 12.24
N GLN A 229 -11.35 5.14 11.45
CA GLN A 229 -12.82 5.11 11.53
C GLN A 229 -13.42 3.75 11.18
N VAL A 230 -12.90 3.06 10.17
CA VAL A 230 -13.44 1.78 9.74
C VAL A 230 -12.98 0.65 10.68
N TYR A 231 -11.68 0.59 10.96
CA TYR A 231 -11.03 -0.54 11.65
C TYR A 231 -11.27 -0.55 13.14
N PHE A 232 -11.37 0.62 13.78
CA PHE A 232 -11.56 0.71 15.23
C PHE A 232 -12.92 1.31 15.62
N GLY A 233 -13.56 2.06 14.72
CA GLY A 233 -14.91 2.58 14.90
C GLY A 233 -15.99 1.57 14.48
N LYS A 234 -16.15 1.36 13.16
CA LYS A 234 -17.27 0.57 12.60
C LYS A 234 -17.25 -0.90 13.00
N THR A 235 -16.08 -1.54 13.02
CA THR A 235 -15.95 -2.95 13.45
C THR A 235 -16.41 -3.13 14.90
N LYS A 236 -16.03 -2.21 15.79
CA LYS A 236 -16.44 -2.20 17.21
C LYS A 236 -17.95 -2.02 17.33
N GLU A 237 -18.53 -1.07 16.58
CA GLU A 237 -19.98 -0.86 16.54
C GLU A 237 -20.73 -2.12 16.10
N MET A 238 -20.25 -2.80 15.07
CA MET A 238 -20.84 -4.07 14.60
C MET A 238 -20.80 -5.16 15.68
N VAL A 239 -19.67 -5.34 16.36
CA VAL A 239 -19.54 -6.31 17.46
C VAL A 239 -20.50 -5.97 18.60
N CYS A 240 -20.59 -4.69 18.99
CA CYS A 240 -21.51 -4.23 20.03
C CYS A 240 -22.99 -4.36 19.61
N THR A 241 -23.30 -4.28 18.32
CA THR A 241 -24.67 -4.48 17.81
C THR A 241 -25.07 -5.95 17.85
N LEU A 242 -24.15 -6.86 17.52
CA LEU A 242 -24.39 -8.31 17.59
C LEU A 242 -24.58 -8.80 19.02
N ARG A 243 -23.85 -8.21 19.97
CA ARG A 243 -24.00 -8.48 21.40
C ARG A 243 -23.91 -7.18 22.20
N PRO A 244 -25.06 -6.53 22.48
CA PRO A 244 -25.08 -5.32 23.28
C PRO A 244 -24.47 -5.56 24.66
N PRO A 245 -23.64 -4.64 25.16
CA PRO A 245 -23.17 -4.71 26.54
C PRO A 245 -24.35 -4.66 27.50
N SER A 246 -24.28 -5.42 28.59
CA SER A 246 -25.38 -5.62 29.55
C SER A 246 -25.93 -4.30 30.12
N GLU A 247 -25.13 -3.23 30.14
CA GLU A 247 -25.54 -1.90 30.62
C GLU A 247 -26.56 -1.21 29.69
N VAL A 248 -26.62 -1.55 28.41
CA VAL A 248 -27.57 -0.94 27.44
C VAL A 248 -28.99 -1.49 27.62
N VAL A 249 -29.13 -2.73 28.09
CA VAL A 249 -30.44 -3.39 28.30
C VAL A 249 -31.20 -2.78 29.50
N LEU A 250 -30.50 -2.16 30.45
CA LEU A 250 -31.09 -1.53 31.64
C LEU A 250 -31.73 -0.15 31.38
N ARG A 251 -31.59 0.42 30.18
CA ARG A 251 -32.16 1.73 29.79
C ARG A 251 -33.38 1.63 28.87
N LEU A 252 -34.05 0.48 28.79
CA LEU A 252 -35.41 0.45 28.26
C LEU A 252 -36.34 1.01 29.33
N PRO A 253 -37.06 2.12 29.09
CA PRO A 253 -38.04 2.61 30.04
C PRO A 253 -39.13 1.53 30.17
N THR A 254 -39.34 1.05 31.39
CA THR A 254 -40.55 0.34 31.76
C THR A 254 -41.71 1.25 31.37
N ALA A 255 -42.51 0.83 30.39
CA ALA A 255 -43.75 1.52 30.07
C ALA A 255 -44.63 1.44 31.31
N ASP A 256 -44.74 2.57 32.02
CA ASP A 256 -45.76 2.77 33.05
C ASP A 256 -47.12 2.58 32.38
N MET A 257 -47.76 1.45 32.68
CA MET A 257 -49.16 1.20 32.36
C MET A 257 -50.00 1.82 33.50
N PRO A 258 -50.88 2.80 33.20
CA PRO A 258 -51.92 3.23 34.14
C PRO A 258 -53.02 2.18 34.32
#